data_AF-A0A924ZAW0-F1
#
_entry.id   AF-A0A924ZAW0-F1
#
_cell.length_a   1.000
_cell.length_b   1.000
_cell.length_c   1.000
_cell.angle_alpha   90.00
_cell.angle_beta   90.00
_cell.angle_gamma   90.00
#
_symmetry.space_group_name_H-M   'P 1'
#
loop_
_entity.id
_entity.type
_entity.pdbx_description
1 polymer ?
#
loop_
_entity_poly.entity_id
_entity_poly.type
_entity_poly.pdbx_seq_one_letter_code
_entity_poly.pdbx_strand_id
1 'polypeptide(L)' 'MKLATYRDGSRDGQLVVVSRDLALAHCASASGIATRLQQVLDDWNFLSPQLEELSQTLNHGKARHAFAFEPA' A
#
# COMPACT_ATOMS: atom_id res chain seq x y z
N MET A 1 -5.70 -8.41 1.90
CA MET A 1 -4.84 -7.21 1.87
C MET A 1 -5.35 -6.15 2.85
N LYS A 2 -4.47 -5.30 3.42
CA LYS A 2 -4.85 -4.10 4.17
C LYS A 2 -4.29 -2.86 3.46
N LEU A 3 -5.10 -1.82 3.31
CA LEU A 3 -4.73 -0.55 2.68
C LEU A 3 -4.88 0.57 3.69
N ALA A 4 -3.96 1.53 3.66
CA ALA A 4 -4.04 2.76 4.43
C ALA A 4 -3.56 3.94 3.59
N THR A 5 -3.85 5.14 4.07
CA THR A 5 -3.40 6.38 3.44
C THR A 5 -2.59 7.19 4.44
N TYR A 6 -1.31 7.43 4.15
CA TYR A 6 -0.49 8.33 4.95
C TYR A 6 -0.68 9.77 4.51
N ARG A 7 -0.61 10.68 5.48
CA ARG A 7 -0.60 12.11 5.22
C ARG A 7 0.81 12.52 4.83
N ASP A 8 1.00 12.82 3.55
CA ASP A 8 2.26 13.33 2.98
C ASP A 8 2.21 14.86 2.74
N GLY A 9 1.14 15.53 3.20
CA GLY A 9 0.88 16.95 2.96
C GLY A 9 0.10 17.23 1.67
N SER A 10 -0.12 16.22 0.82
CA SER A 10 -1.06 16.31 -0.30
C SER A 10 -2.50 16.16 0.18
N ARG A 11 -3.46 16.57 -0.66
CA ARG A 11 -4.89 16.47 -0.37
C ARG A 11 -5.36 15.02 -0.21
N ASP A 12 -4.85 14.13 -1.06
CA ASP A 12 -5.31 12.74 -1.16
C ASP A 12 -4.44 11.77 -0.34
N GLY A 13 -3.30 12.25 0.16
CA GLY A 13 -2.30 11.44 0.85
C GLY A 13 -1.62 10.42 -0.07
N GLN A 14 -0.81 9.55 0.55
CA GLN A 14 -0.09 8.49 -0.13
C GLN A 14 -0.69 7.12 0.20
N LEU A 15 -1.01 6.33 -0.81
CA LEU A 15 -1.48 4.97 -0.63
C LEU A 15 -0.35 4.03 -0.17
N VAL A 16 -0.62 3.32 0.92
CA VAL A 16 0.25 2.27 1.44
C VAL A 16 -0.50 0.94 1.61
N VAL A 17 0.20 -0.15 1.36
CA VAL A 17 -0.22 -1.50 1.70
C VAL A 17 0.37 -1.86 3.04
N VAL A 18 -0.45 -2.39 3.95
CA VAL A 18 -0.05 -2.75 5.32
C VAL A 18 -0.02 -4.27 5.45
N SER A 19 0.95 -4.78 6.20
CA SER A 19 1.06 -6.19 6.55
C SER A 19 -0.10 -6.62 7.45
N ARG A 20 -0.37 -7.93 7.48
CA ARG A 20 -1.48 -8.51 8.23
C ARG A 20 -1.32 -8.30 9.73
N ASP A 21 -0.09 -8.36 10.22
CA ASP A 21 0.29 -8.13 11.62
C ASP A 21 0.35 -6.65 12.02
N LEU A 22 0.11 -5.72 11.07
CA LEU A 22 0.21 -4.27 11.29
C LEU A 22 1.60 -3.79 11.72
N ALA A 23 2.65 -4.59 11.50
CA ALA A 23 4.01 -4.21 11.84
C ALA A 23 4.71 -3.43 10.72
N LEU A 24 4.39 -3.72 9.46
CA LEU A 24 5.07 -3.19 8.29
C LEU A 24 4.09 -2.57 7.29
N ALA A 25 4.56 -1.55 6.58
CA ALA A 25 3.86 -0.94 5.47
C ALA A 25 4.80 -0.74 4.28
N HIS A 26 4.20 -0.60 3.11
CA HIS A 26 4.90 -0.34 1.86
C HIS A 26 4.09 0.60 0.97
N CYS A 27 4.74 1.60 0.39
CA CYS A 27 4.08 2.54 -0.50
C CYS A 27 3.72 1.89 -1.84
N ALA A 28 2.44 1.91 -2.21
CA ALA A 28 1.99 1.37 -3.48
C ALA A 28 2.60 2.12 -4.69
N SER A 29 2.91 3.41 -4.50
CA SER A 29 3.60 4.22 -5.51
C SER A 29 5.06 3.81 -5.72
N ALA A 30 5.75 3.30 -4.69
CA ALA A 30 7.12 2.81 -4.80
C ALA A 30 7.21 1.54 -5.66
N SER A 31 6.10 0.81 -5.80
CA SER A 31 5.97 -0.33 -6.70
C SER A 31 5.35 0.03 -8.06
N GLY A 32 5.06 1.31 -8.31
CA GLY A 32 4.47 1.78 -9.56
C GLY A 32 3.00 1.37 -9.78
N ILE A 33 2.29 0.96 -8.73
CA ILE A 33 0.92 0.44 -8.85
C ILE A 33 -0.10 1.59 -8.86
N ALA A 34 -0.15 2.37 -7.78
CA ALA A 34 -1.05 3.51 -7.64
C ALA A 34 -0.52 4.49 -6.60
N THR A 35 -0.86 5.78 -6.76
CA THR A 35 -0.39 6.85 -5.86
C THR A 35 -1.36 7.11 -4.71
N ARG A 36 -2.67 6.98 -4.96
CA ARG A 36 -3.75 7.29 -4.03
C ARG A 36 -4.86 6.24 -4.09
N LEU A 37 -5.65 6.16 -3.01
CA LEU A 37 -6.74 5.17 -2.91
C LEU A 37 -7.81 5.38 -3.97
N GLN A 38 -8.13 6.63 -4.33
CA GLN A 38 -9.16 6.91 -5.33
C GLN A 38 -8.86 6.23 -6.68
N GLN A 39 -7.61 6.32 -7.16
CA GLN A 39 -7.19 5.67 -8.41
C GLN A 39 -7.40 4.15 -8.36
N VAL A 40 -7.16 3.54 -7.19
CA VAL A 40 -7.40 2.10 -7.00
C VAL A 40 -8.88 1.76 -7.05
N LEU A 41 -9.74 2.61 -6.52
CA LEU A 41 -11.19 2.39 -6.58
C LEU A 41 -11.74 2.59 -7.99
N ASP A 42 -11.20 3.55 -8.74
CA ASP A 42 -11.60 3.84 -10.12
C ASP A 42 -11.27 2.65 -11.05
N ASP A 43 -10.08 2.05 -10.92
CA ASP A 43 -9.60 0.92 -11.73
C ASP A 43 -9.43 -0.38 -10.93
N TRP A 44 -10.36 -0.65 -10.01
CA TRP A 44 -10.24 -1.73 -9.01
C TRP A 44 -9.88 -3.09 -9.61
N ASN A 45 -10.58 -3.50 -10.67
CA ASN A 45 -10.39 -4.82 -11.28
C ASN A 45 -8.97 -5.02 -11.86
N PHE A 46 -8.27 -3.93 -12.20
CA PHE A 46 -6.93 -3.96 -12.77
C PHE A 46 -5.83 -3.82 -11.69
N LEU A 47 -6.08 -2.99 -10.68
CA LEU A 47 -5.10 -2.66 -9.65
C LEU A 47 -5.17 -3.59 -8.43
N SER A 48 -6.34 -4.16 -8.11
CA SER A 48 -6.49 -5.03 -6.94
C SER A 48 -5.57 -6.26 -6.96
N PRO A 49 -5.36 -6.97 -8.10
CA PRO A 49 -4.47 -8.14 -8.11
C PRO A 49 -3.01 -7.76 -7.82
N GLN A 50 -2.56 -6.60 -8.33
CA GLN A 50 -1.19 -6.11 -8.13
C GLN A 50 -0.95 -5.70 -6.67
N LEU A 51 -1.92 -5.02 -6.05
CA LEU A 51 -1.84 -4.67 -4.64
C LEU A 51 -1.89 -5.92 -3.74
N GLU A 52 -2.65 -6.94 -4.15
CA GLU A 52 -2.71 -8.21 -3.43
C GLU A 52 -1.37 -8.96 -3.47
N GLU A 53 -0.72 -9.03 -4.64
CA GLU A 53 0.64 -9.59 -4.77
C GLU A 53 1.65 -8.82 -3.90
N LEU A 54 1.58 -7.49 -3.91
CA LEU A 54 2.40 -6.65 -3.04
C LEU A 54 2.13 -6.95 -1.56
N SER A 55 0.86 -7.09 -1.17
CA SER A 55 0.48 -7.45 0.20
C SER A 55 1.03 -8.82 0.58
N GLN A 56 0.96 -9.81 -0.31
CA GLN A 56 1.56 -11.12 -0.06
C GLN A 56 3.08 -11.01 0.11
N THR A 57 3.76 -10.29 -0.78
CA THR A 57 5.21 -10.09 -0.73
C THR A 57 5.65 -9.41 0.57
N LEU A 58 4.88 -8.40 1.02
CA LEU A 58 5.10 -7.71 2.29
C LEU A 58 4.92 -8.65 3.48
N ASN A 59 3.87 -9.46 3.48
CA ASN A 59 3.62 -10.44 4.54
C ASN A 59 4.68 -11.56 4.61
N HIS A 60 5.35 -11.86 3.50
CA HIS A 60 6.49 -12.79 3.48
C HIS A 60 7.82 -12.14 3.88
N GLY A 61 7.83 -10.84 4.22
CA GLY A 61 9.04 -10.10 4.55
C GLY A 61 9.97 -9.87 3.35
N LYS A 62 9.46 -10.01 2.12
CA LYS A 62 10.24 -9.89 0.87
C LYS A 62 10.04 -8.56 0.15
N ALA A 63 9.17 -7.69 0.65
CA ALA A 63 8.92 -6.39 0.05
C ALA A 63 10.14 -5.48 0.23
N ARG A 64 10.63 -4.94 -0.88
CA ARG A 64 11.73 -3.96 -0.88
C ARG A 64 11.21 -2.63 -0.36
N HIS A 65 11.98 -1.92 0.46
CA HIS A 65 11.58 -0.62 1.03
C HIS A 65 10.33 -0.68 1.93
N ALA A 66 10.02 -1.85 2.51
CA ALA A 66 9.07 -1.93 3.60
C ALA A 66 9.59 -1.18 4.83
N PHE A 67 8.70 -0.52 5.55
CA PHE A 67 9.02 0.27 6.73
C PHE A 67 8.03 -0.01 7.86
N ALA A 68 8.37 0.37 9.09
CA ALA A 68 7.50 0.17 10.24
C ALA A 68 6.16 0.91 10.05
N PHE A 69 5.05 0.21 10.26
CA PHE A 69 3.73 0.83 10.20
C PHE A 69 3.39 1.49 11.54
N GLU A 70 3.09 2.78 11.51
CA GLU A 70 2.68 3.55 12.68
C GLU A 70 1.21 3.96 12.53
N PRO A 71 0.28 3.28 13.23
CA PRO A 71 -1.11 3.72 13.28
C PRO A 71 -1.19 4.98 14.15
N ALA A 72 -1.35 6.14 13.51
CA ALA A 72 -1.57 7.42 14.18
C ALA A 72 -2.98 7.53 14.79
#